data_AF-A0A940IMD3-F1
#
_entry.id   AF-A0A940IMD3-F1
#
_cell.length_a   1.000
_cell.length_b   1.000
_cell.length_c   1.000
_cell.angle_alpha   90.00
_cell.angle_beta   90.00
_cell.angle_gamma   90.00
#
_symmetry.space_group_name_H-M   'P 1'
#
loop_
_entity.id
_entity.type
_entity.pdbx_description
1 polymer ?
#
loop_
_entity_poly.entity_id
_entity_poly.type
_entity_poly.pdbx_seq_one_letter_code
_entity_poly.pdbx_strand_id
1 'polypeptide(L)'
;MITRIALPCFLLAACQTTTDPADGGFFAGVSGIATGAYDDRIEAAEGDVATAQARNDALAAQIRSSESELAQLKLKILQQRDAIGGGDPATAARIDRVLNAKPQGTTAEAQLQALQRSISDARALSADLARLSG
;
A
#
# COMPACT_ATOMS: atom_id res chain seq x y z
N MET A 1 13.47 12.04 -80.26
CA MET A 1 12.56 13.03 -79.63
C MET A 1 11.14 12.50 -79.74
N ILE A 2 10.31 12.76 -78.72
CA ILE A 2 8.95 12.23 -78.44
C ILE A 2 8.95 10.89 -77.70
N THR A 3 8.18 10.62 -76.63
CA THR A 3 7.80 11.32 -75.39
C THR A 3 7.35 10.19 -74.45
N ARG A 4 8.07 10.02 -73.33
CA ARG A 4 7.77 9.36 -72.04
C ARG A 4 6.63 8.32 -71.94
N ILE A 5 7.05 7.06 -71.77
CA ILE A 5 6.35 5.98 -71.04
C ILE A 5 6.41 6.29 -69.54
N ALA A 6 5.28 6.25 -68.82
CA ALA A 6 5.25 5.99 -67.37
C ALA A 6 3.83 5.64 -66.89
N LEU A 7 3.57 4.35 -66.76
CA LEU A 7 2.71 3.73 -65.73
C LEU A 7 3.70 2.81 -64.98
N PRO A 8 3.78 2.74 -63.63
CA PRO A 8 2.66 2.28 -62.81
C PRO A 8 2.63 2.68 -61.30
N CYS A 9 1.49 2.36 -60.68
CA CYS A 9 1.25 1.84 -59.31
C CYS A 9 2.16 2.16 -58.10
N PHE A 10 1.47 2.51 -57.01
CA PHE A 10 1.68 2.00 -55.63
C PHE A 10 3.05 2.20 -54.98
N LEU A 11 3.20 3.29 -54.19
CA LEU A 11 4.03 3.31 -52.98
C LEU A 11 3.45 4.30 -51.95
N LEU A 12 2.32 3.93 -51.34
CA LEU A 12 1.88 4.47 -50.05
C LEU A 12 2.24 3.43 -48.98
N ALA A 13 3.42 3.55 -48.38
CA ALA A 13 3.80 2.87 -47.15
C ALA A 13 4.98 3.59 -46.47
N ALA A 14 4.71 4.14 -45.27
CA ALA A 14 5.54 4.21 -44.04
C ALA A 14 7.03 4.69 -44.14
N CYS A 15 7.63 5.47 -43.24
CA CYS A 15 7.50 5.60 -41.78
C CYS A 15 7.92 7.02 -41.35
N GLN A 16 7.04 7.75 -40.67
CA GLN A 16 7.47 8.68 -39.63
C GLN A 16 6.76 8.27 -38.35
N THR A 17 7.41 7.38 -37.61
CA THR A 17 7.05 7.08 -36.22
C THR A 17 7.99 7.90 -35.34
N THR A 18 7.71 9.19 -35.20
CA THR A 18 8.23 9.96 -34.07
C THR A 18 7.30 9.70 -32.88
N THR A 19 7.87 9.20 -31.79
CA THR A 19 7.15 8.89 -30.54
C THR A 19 7.29 10.05 -29.54
N ASP A 20 7.64 11.25 -30.02
CA ASP A 20 7.69 12.46 -29.23
C ASP A 20 6.28 13.11 -29.17
N PRO A 21 5.63 13.18 -27.99
CA PRO A 21 4.33 13.83 -27.85
C PRO A 21 4.35 15.33 -28.21
N ALA A 22 5.53 15.97 -28.26
CA ALA A 22 5.67 17.36 -28.70
C ALA A 22 5.59 17.54 -30.23
N ASP A 23 5.81 16.47 -31.00
CA ASP A 23 5.67 16.44 -32.47
C ASP A 23 4.24 16.10 -32.93
N GLY A 24 3.32 15.86 -32.00
CA GLY A 24 1.89 15.66 -32.26
C GLY A 24 1.23 16.96 -32.73
N GLY A 25 1.36 17.28 -34.02
CA GLY A 25 0.70 18.44 -34.62
C GLY A 25 -0.82 18.44 -34.37
N PHE A 26 -1.41 19.65 -34.35
CA PHE A 26 -2.83 19.97 -34.10
C PHE A 26 -3.87 18.89 -34.45
N PHE A 27 -3.71 18.18 -35.58
CA PHE A 27 -4.60 17.10 -36.02
C PHE A 27 -4.64 15.86 -35.12
N ALA A 28 -3.54 15.51 -34.44
CA ALA A 28 -3.51 14.43 -33.45
C ALA A 28 -4.21 14.81 -32.13
N GLY A 29 -4.15 16.10 -31.77
CA GLY A 29 -4.88 16.65 -30.62
C GLY A 29 -6.39 16.70 -30.86
N VAL A 30 -6.82 17.08 -32.07
CA VAL A 30 -8.25 17.15 -32.43
C VAL A 30 -8.85 15.76 -32.66
N SER A 31 -8.09 14.79 -33.18
CA SER A 31 -8.58 13.40 -33.28
C SER A 31 -8.78 12.76 -31.91
N GLY A 32 -7.91 13.03 -30.93
CA GLY A 32 -8.09 12.59 -29.54
C GLY A 32 -9.33 13.18 -28.84
N ILE A 33 -9.72 14.42 -29.19
CA ILE A 33 -10.98 15.03 -28.74
C ILE A 33 -12.18 14.38 -29.43
N ALA A 34 -12.07 14.01 -30.71
CA ALA A 34 -13.17 13.39 -31.46
C ALA A 34 -13.39 11.90 -31.14
N THR A 35 -12.39 11.19 -30.61
CA THR A 35 -12.44 9.74 -30.34
C THR A 35 -12.76 9.37 -28.89
N GLY A 36 -12.93 10.34 -27.97
CA GLY A 36 -13.20 10.06 -26.55
C GLY A 36 -11.97 9.61 -25.75
N ALA A 37 -10.78 9.58 -26.35
CA ALA A 37 -9.56 9.08 -25.71
C ALA A 37 -9.11 9.93 -24.49
N TYR A 38 -9.54 11.20 -24.40
CA TYR A 38 -9.34 11.99 -23.19
C TYR A 38 -10.26 11.54 -22.05
N ASP A 39 -11.53 11.27 -22.35
CA ASP A 39 -12.50 10.80 -21.36
C ASP A 39 -12.10 9.42 -20.83
N ASP A 40 -11.65 8.51 -21.70
CA ASP A 40 -11.14 7.18 -21.30
C ASP A 40 -9.94 7.28 -20.32
N ARG A 41 -9.04 8.25 -20.54
CA ARG A 41 -7.88 8.47 -19.66
C ARG A 41 -8.27 9.08 -18.33
N ILE A 42 -9.28 9.95 -18.33
CA ILE A 42 -9.83 10.54 -17.10
C ILE A 42 -10.52 9.43 -16.30
N GLU A 43 -11.38 8.63 -16.92
CA GLU A 43 -12.08 7.51 -16.28
C GLU A 43 -11.09 6.50 -15.69
N ALA A 44 -10.03 6.14 -16.43
CA ALA A 44 -8.97 5.27 -15.92
C ALA A 44 -8.25 5.86 -14.70
N ALA A 45 -7.87 7.14 -14.77
CA ALA A 45 -7.20 7.82 -13.67
C ALA A 45 -8.11 7.96 -12.43
N GLU A 46 -9.39 8.27 -12.62
CA GLU A 46 -10.39 8.33 -11.55
C GLU A 46 -10.59 6.95 -10.90
N GLY A 47 -10.63 5.89 -11.71
CA GLY A 47 -10.68 4.50 -11.22
C GLY A 47 -9.47 4.10 -10.38
N ASP A 48 -8.26 4.50 -10.80
CA ASP A 48 -7.02 4.25 -10.06
C ASP A 48 -7.01 5.00 -8.72
N VAL A 49 -7.43 6.27 -8.71
CA VAL A 49 -7.54 7.08 -7.48
C VAL A 49 -8.54 6.46 -6.51
N ALA A 50 -9.73 6.07 -6.98
CA ALA A 50 -10.75 5.45 -6.14
C ALA A 50 -10.24 4.13 -5.53
N THR A 51 -9.53 3.32 -6.31
CA THR A 51 -8.91 2.07 -5.85
C THR A 51 -7.85 2.32 -4.78
N ALA A 52 -6.98 3.32 -5.00
CA ALA A 52 -5.94 3.70 -4.05
C ALA A 52 -6.54 4.23 -2.74
N GLN A 53 -7.59 5.06 -2.81
CA GLN A 53 -8.30 5.57 -1.63
C GLN A 53 -8.93 4.43 -0.82
N ALA A 54 -9.64 3.51 -1.48
CA ALA A 54 -10.25 2.37 -0.81
C ALA A 54 -9.20 1.49 -0.09
N ARG A 55 -8.04 1.28 -0.72
CA ARG A 55 -6.91 0.55 -0.10
C ARG A 55 -6.38 1.29 1.13
N ASN A 56 -6.19 2.60 1.05
CA ASN A 56 -5.69 3.41 2.16
C ASN A 56 -6.67 3.40 3.34
N ASP A 57 -7.97 3.50 3.09
CA ASP A 57 -9.00 3.45 4.12
C ASP A 57 -9.04 2.09 4.82
N ALA A 58 -8.95 1.00 4.04
CA ALA A 58 -8.87 -0.36 4.58
C ALA A 58 -7.62 -0.56 5.44
N LEU A 59 -6.49 0.00 5.03
CA LEU A 59 -5.24 -0.08 5.80
C LEU A 59 -5.31 0.73 7.08
N ALA A 60 -5.87 1.94 7.03
CA ALA A 60 -6.09 2.78 8.22
C ALA A 60 -7.04 2.10 9.22
N ALA A 61 -8.09 1.42 8.74
CA ALA A 61 -8.98 0.63 9.60
C ALA A 61 -8.25 -0.53 10.29
N GLN A 62 -7.41 -1.27 9.55
CA GLN A 62 -6.61 -2.36 10.11
C GLN A 62 -5.61 -1.88 11.17
N ILE A 63 -4.97 -0.72 10.94
CA ILE A 63 -4.07 -0.09 11.93
C ILE A 63 -4.83 0.23 13.21
N ARG A 64 -5.97 0.93 13.12
CA ARG A 64 -6.79 1.27 14.30
C ARG A 64 -7.25 0.03 15.07
N SER A 65 -7.67 -1.01 14.37
CA SER A 65 -8.05 -2.28 14.99
C SER A 65 -6.86 -2.93 15.72
N SER A 66 -5.69 -2.93 15.09
CA SER A 66 -4.47 -3.51 15.67
C SER A 66 -3.97 -2.72 16.88
N GLU A 67 -4.07 -1.39 16.86
CA GLU A 67 -3.74 -0.54 18.01
C GLU A 67 -4.66 -0.82 19.21
N SER A 68 -5.97 -0.94 18.95
CA SER A 68 -6.94 -1.31 19.99
C SER A 68 -6.63 -2.68 20.59
N GLU A 69 -6.34 -3.66 19.74
CA GLU A 69 -5.99 -5.01 20.20
C GLU A 69 -4.71 -5.02 21.06
N LEU A 70 -3.67 -4.31 20.60
CA LEU A 70 -2.42 -4.20 21.35
C LEU A 70 -2.63 -3.53 22.71
N ALA A 71 -3.46 -2.48 22.78
CA ALA A 71 -3.80 -1.83 24.04
C ALA A 71 -4.51 -2.79 25.02
N GLN A 72 -5.46 -3.58 24.52
CA GLN A 72 -6.15 -4.60 25.32
C GLN A 72 -5.18 -5.67 25.83
N LEU A 73 -4.25 -6.14 24.99
CA LEU A 73 -3.23 -7.10 25.39
C LEU A 73 -2.29 -6.53 26.45
N LYS A 74 -1.87 -5.27 26.33
CA LYS A 74 -1.04 -4.61 27.35
C LYS A 74 -1.75 -4.52 28.70
N LEU A 75 -3.04 -4.18 28.71
CA LEU A 75 -3.85 -4.18 29.94
C LEU A 75 -3.94 -5.58 30.56
N LYS A 76 -4.16 -6.61 29.74
CA LYS A 76 -4.16 -8.01 30.21
C LYS A 76 -2.82 -8.40 30.82
N ILE A 77 -1.70 -8.06 30.17
CA ILE A 77 -0.34 -8.34 30.68
C ILE A 77 -0.11 -7.65 32.03
N LEU A 78 -0.55 -6.40 32.19
CA LEU A 78 -0.47 -5.68 33.47
C LEU A 78 -1.22 -6.44 34.58
N GLN A 79 -2.46 -6.86 34.32
CA GLN A 79 -3.26 -7.63 35.27
C GLN A 79 -2.59 -8.97 35.62
N GLN A 80 -2.05 -9.67 34.63
CA GLN A 80 -1.34 -10.95 34.85
C GLN A 80 -0.06 -10.75 35.67
N ARG A 81 0.72 -9.69 35.38
CA ARG A 81 1.91 -9.34 36.18
C ARG A 81 1.53 -9.11 37.64
N ASP A 82 0.47 -8.35 37.89
CA ASP A 82 0.03 -8.01 39.24
C ASP A 82 -0.47 -9.26 39.99
N ALA A 83 -1.10 -10.20 39.30
CA ALA A 83 -1.55 -11.48 39.86
C ALA A 83 -0.39 -12.41 40.25
N ILE A 84 0.70 -12.44 39.47
CA ILE A 84 1.88 -13.26 39.77
C ILE A 84 2.68 -12.67 40.94
N GLY A 85 2.55 -11.37 41.22
CA GLY A 85 3.19 -10.72 42.37
C GLY A 85 4.70 -10.51 42.25
N GLY A 86 5.29 -10.85 41.09
CA GLY A 86 6.72 -10.69 40.79
C GLY A 86 7.27 -11.88 40.01
N GLY A 87 7.96 -11.60 38.90
CA GLY A 87 8.65 -12.61 38.10
C GLY A 87 10.17 -12.53 38.27
N ASP A 88 10.87 -13.48 37.68
CA ASP A 88 12.33 -13.37 37.54
C ASP A 88 12.71 -12.09 36.74
N PRO A 89 13.96 -11.60 36.87
CA PRO A 89 14.38 -10.37 36.20
C PRO A 89 14.24 -10.39 34.66
N ALA A 90 14.35 -11.57 34.03
CA ALA A 90 14.19 -11.69 32.59
C ALA A 90 12.72 -11.55 32.18
N THR A 91 11.79 -12.14 32.94
CA THR A 91 10.36 -11.95 32.74
C THR A 91 9.94 -10.50 32.94
N ALA A 92 10.44 -9.83 33.99
CA ALA A 92 10.19 -8.40 34.22
C ALA A 92 10.66 -7.54 33.03
N ALA A 93 11.89 -7.77 32.54
CA ALA A 93 12.42 -7.05 31.38
C ALA A 93 11.60 -7.29 30.09
N ARG A 94 11.06 -8.50 29.90
CA ARG A 94 10.16 -8.81 28.77
C ARG A 94 8.84 -8.05 28.88
N ILE A 95 8.25 -8.00 30.08
CA ILE A 95 7.03 -7.23 30.36
C ILE A 95 7.26 -5.76 30.05
N ASP A 96 8.32 -5.17 30.60
CA ASP A 96 8.63 -3.75 30.38
C ASP A 96 8.84 -3.43 28.90
N ARG A 97 9.50 -4.32 28.16
CA ARG A 97 9.67 -4.16 26.72
C ARG A 97 8.33 -4.12 25.99
N VAL A 98 7.43 -5.06 26.25
CA VAL A 98 6.12 -5.12 25.58
C VAL A 98 5.25 -3.93 25.96
N LEU A 99 5.21 -3.56 27.23
CA LEU A 99 4.40 -2.44 27.71
C LEU A 99 4.88 -1.11 27.14
N ASN A 100 6.20 -0.90 27.06
CA ASN A 100 6.80 0.33 26.54
C ASN A 100 7.01 0.32 25.02
N ALA A 101 6.76 -0.80 24.33
CA ALA A 101 6.86 -0.88 22.88
C ALA A 101 5.92 0.13 22.22
N LYS A 102 6.49 0.96 21.34
CA LYS A 102 5.77 1.90 20.47
C LYS A 102 6.02 1.48 19.03
N PRO A 103 5.20 0.59 18.45
CA PRO A 103 5.35 0.17 17.07
C PRO A 103 5.20 1.38 16.15
N GLN A 104 6.21 1.60 15.30
CA GLN A 104 6.30 2.74 14.39
C GLN A 104 6.73 2.25 12.99
N GLY A 105 6.25 2.92 11.96
CA GLY A 105 6.61 2.70 10.56
C GLY A 105 6.47 3.99 9.75
N THR A 106 7.31 4.16 8.74
CA THR A 106 7.30 5.34 7.86
C THR A 106 6.16 5.31 6.85
N THR A 107 5.62 4.12 6.55
CA THR A 107 4.43 3.91 5.73
C THR A 107 3.34 3.22 6.53
N ALA A 108 2.10 3.29 6.05
CA ALA A 108 0.98 2.62 6.69
C ALA A 108 1.15 1.09 6.73
N GLU A 109 1.72 0.49 5.67
CA GLU A 109 2.04 -0.94 5.67
C GLU A 109 3.13 -1.30 6.68
N ALA A 110 4.18 -0.49 6.77
CA ALA A 110 5.24 -0.69 7.76
C ALA A 110 4.69 -0.54 9.19
N GLN A 111 3.80 0.43 9.41
CA GLN A 111 3.11 0.63 10.69
C GLN A 111 2.27 -0.60 11.06
N LEU A 112 1.46 -1.10 10.12
CA LEU A 112 0.66 -2.31 10.33
C LEU A 112 1.55 -3.51 10.66
N GLN A 113 2.64 -3.71 9.92
CA GLN A 113 3.56 -4.81 10.17
C GLN A 113 4.25 -4.70 11.54
N ALA A 114 4.62 -3.49 11.96
CA ALA A 114 5.17 -3.25 13.30
C ALA A 114 4.14 -3.56 14.40
N LEU A 115 2.88 -3.16 14.22
CA LEU A 115 1.79 -3.47 15.13
C LEU A 115 1.57 -4.99 15.25
N GLN A 116 1.50 -5.69 14.11
CA GLN A 116 1.31 -7.15 14.07
C GLN A 116 2.40 -7.91 14.84
N ARG A 117 3.68 -7.50 14.68
CA ARG A 117 4.79 -8.07 15.47
C ARG A 117 4.64 -7.80 16.96
N SER A 118 4.30 -6.56 17.33
CA SER A 118 4.10 -6.22 18.74
C SER A 118 2.93 -7.00 19.35
N ILE A 119 1.87 -7.27 18.59
CA ILE A 119 0.73 -8.09 19.00
C ILE A 119 1.17 -9.54 19.19
N SER A 120 1.93 -10.12 18.26
CA SER A 120 2.41 -11.51 18.42
C SER A 120 3.29 -11.66 19.66
N ASP A 121 4.17 -10.70 19.91
CA ASP A 121 5.04 -10.71 21.09
C ASP A 121 4.24 -10.58 22.38
N ALA A 122 3.23 -9.68 22.40
CA ALA A 122 2.35 -9.50 23.54
C ALA A 122 1.50 -10.75 23.83
N ARG A 123 0.96 -11.41 22.79
CA ARG A 123 0.22 -12.67 22.94
C ARG A 123 1.11 -13.78 23.49
N ALA A 124 2.32 -13.93 22.96
CA ALA A 124 3.28 -14.92 23.45
C ALA A 124 3.63 -14.69 24.93
N LEU A 125 3.91 -13.44 25.31
CA LEU A 125 4.16 -13.08 26.71
C LEU A 125 2.93 -13.36 27.60
N SER A 126 1.73 -12.97 27.17
CA SER A 126 0.50 -13.23 27.93
C SER A 126 0.26 -14.72 28.17
N ALA A 127 0.58 -15.57 27.19
CA ALA A 127 0.51 -17.03 27.33
C ALA A 127 1.55 -17.56 28.33
N ASP A 128 2.79 -17.07 28.28
CA ASP A 128 3.83 -17.43 29.24
C ASP A 128 3.44 -17.04 30.67
N LEU A 129 2.92 -15.82 30.87
CA LEU A 129 2.45 -15.35 32.19
C LEU A 129 1.26 -16.17 32.70
N ALA A 130 0.35 -16.59 31.82
CA ALA A 130 -0.75 -17.47 32.20
C ALA A 130 -0.24 -18.83 32.74
N ARG A 131 0.86 -19.36 32.20
CA ARG A 131 1.47 -20.60 32.69
C ARG A 131 2.19 -20.45 34.03
N LEU A 132 2.63 -19.23 34.36
CA LEU A 132 3.30 -18.94 35.63
C LEU A 132 2.32 -18.67 36.79
N SER A 133 1.07 -18.34 36.46
CA SER A 133 0.02 -18.01 37.45
C SER A 133 -0.95 -19.15 37.77
N GLY A 134 -0.89 -20.25 37.01
CA GLY A 134 -1.69 -21.47 37.24
C GLY A 134 -0.83 -22.60 37.77
#